data_AF-A0A2I0TMN1-F1
#
_entry.id   AF-A0A2I0TMN1-F1
#
_cell.length_a   1.000
_cell.length_b   1.000
_cell.length_c   1.000
_cell.angle_alpha   90.00
_cell.angle_beta   90.00
_cell.angle_gamma   90.00
#
_symmetry.space_group_name_H-M   'P 1'
#
loop_
_entity.id
_entity.type
_entity.pdbx_description
1 polymer ?
#
loop_
_entity_poly.entity_id
_entity_poly.type
_entity_poly.pdbx_seq_one_letter_code
_entity_poly.pdbx_strand_id
1 'polypeptide(L)'
;MKAVVMDLLRQYLKVETQFQHGHYDKCVFTLREENKSDMNAVLNYIFSHAQVTKKNLLVTMLIDQLCGRDPTLTDELINILTELTQLSKTTNAKVLIASHLPSYELRHNQVESIFLSAIDMYGHQFCIENLQKLILSETSIFDVLPNFFYHSNQVVRMAALEVYVRRAYIAYELNSVQHRQLKDNTCVVEFQFMLPTSHPNRMSFSSNLNHYGMVHVASVSDVLLDNSFTPPCQRMGGMVSFRTFEDFVSDVDDDGLAAMFREFTQSKFEEDRIYRHLEPALAFQLELNRMRNFDLTAIPCANHKMHLYLGAAKVEVGTEVTDYRFFVRAIIRHSDLVTKEASFEYLQNEGERLLLEAMDELEVAFNNTNVRTDCNHIFLNFVPTVIMDPSKIEESVRSMVMRYGSRLWKLRVLQAELKINIRLTPTGKAIPIRLFLTNESGYYLDISLYKEVTDSRTGQSLIKLWESMNEHAFLPTPPLPSDILTYTELVLDDQGQLVHMNRLPGGNEASCTFFNATFSFCVLPYIVFWTRFDNSNENLPARHKIYSFGLSQMKSLS
;
A
#
# COMPACT_ATOMS: atom_id res chain seq x y z
N MET A 1 22.61 -32.23 11.88
CA MET A 1 21.73 -31.63 10.86
C MET A 1 21.71 -30.10 10.96
N LYS A 2 21.36 -29.49 12.10
CA LYS A 2 21.38 -28.02 12.29
C LYS A 2 22.72 -27.35 11.94
N ALA A 3 23.85 -27.90 12.42
CA ALA A 3 25.19 -27.40 12.09
C ALA A 3 25.46 -27.33 10.58
N VAL A 4 25.05 -28.36 9.83
CA VAL A 4 25.21 -28.40 8.37
C VAL A 4 24.41 -27.30 7.68
N VAL A 5 23.18 -27.04 8.14
CA VAL A 5 22.36 -25.97 7.56
C VAL A 5 22.93 -24.59 7.92
N MET A 6 23.42 -24.39 9.15
CA MET A 6 24.11 -23.15 9.54
C MET A 6 25.37 -22.93 8.70
N ASP A 7 26.16 -23.96 8.43
CA ASP A 7 27.33 -23.87 7.56
C ASP A 7 26.95 -23.47 6.12
N LEU A 8 25.85 -24.00 5.59
CA LEU A 8 25.34 -23.60 4.27
C LEU A 8 24.92 -22.12 4.24
N LEU A 9 24.27 -21.62 5.29
CA LEU A 9 23.92 -20.20 5.43
C LEU A 9 25.17 -19.32 5.51
N ARG A 10 26.18 -19.72 6.27
CA ARG A 10 27.48 -19.02 6.35
C ARG A 10 28.20 -19.01 5.00
N GLN A 11 28.19 -20.11 4.26
CA GLN A 11 28.78 -20.17 2.91
C GLN A 11 28.06 -19.24 1.94
N TYR A 12 26.74 -19.18 1.99
CA TYR A 12 25.94 -18.24 1.22
C TYR A 12 26.33 -16.79 1.55
N LEU A 13 26.33 -16.44 2.84
CA LEU A 13 26.67 -15.10 3.32
C LEU A 13 28.09 -14.69 2.88
N LYS A 14 29.07 -15.57 3.06
CA LYS A 14 30.47 -15.34 2.68
C LYS A 14 30.61 -14.89 1.22
N VAL A 15 29.82 -15.48 0.32
CA VAL A 15 29.81 -15.11 -1.10
C VAL A 15 29.11 -13.77 -1.28
N GLU A 16 27.88 -13.63 -0.80
CA GLU A 16 27.04 -12.49 -1.14
C GLU A 16 27.50 -11.16 -0.52
N THR A 17 28.19 -11.20 0.63
CA THR A 17 28.79 -10.00 1.26
C THR A 17 29.79 -9.30 0.34
N GLN A 18 30.53 -10.07 -0.46
CA GLN A 18 31.52 -9.53 -1.40
C GLN A 18 30.89 -8.71 -2.53
N PHE A 19 29.63 -9.00 -2.85
CA PHE A 19 28.91 -8.33 -3.91
C PHE A 19 28.02 -7.20 -3.41
N GLN A 20 28.10 -6.76 -2.14
CA GLN A 20 27.23 -5.68 -1.64
C GLN A 20 27.70 -4.26 -2.02
N HIS A 21 29.02 -4.02 -2.05
CA HIS A 21 29.58 -2.67 -2.11
C HIS A 21 29.84 -2.16 -3.54
N GLY A 22 28.82 -1.56 -4.15
CA GLY A 22 28.91 -0.88 -5.44
C GLY A 22 28.46 -1.72 -6.64
N HIS A 23 28.78 -1.24 -7.84
CA HIS A 23 28.47 -1.94 -9.09
C HIS A 23 29.29 -3.22 -9.23
N TYR A 24 28.72 -4.19 -9.95
CA TYR A 24 29.28 -5.53 -10.13
C TYR A 24 30.77 -5.51 -10.54
N ASP A 25 31.13 -4.67 -11.50
CA ASP A 25 32.52 -4.58 -11.98
C ASP A 25 33.50 -4.13 -10.90
N LYS A 26 33.06 -3.22 -10.01
CA LYS A 26 33.86 -2.78 -8.86
C LYS A 26 34.02 -3.89 -7.84
N CYS A 27 32.95 -4.64 -7.55
CA CYS A 27 33.00 -5.80 -6.66
C CYS A 27 33.98 -6.86 -7.20
N VAL A 28 33.90 -7.17 -8.49
CA VAL A 28 34.80 -8.14 -9.15
C VAL A 28 36.25 -7.66 -9.10
N PHE A 29 36.50 -6.36 -9.32
CA PHE A 29 37.83 -5.79 -9.19
C PHE A 29 38.38 -5.93 -7.77
N THR A 30 37.61 -5.54 -6.75
CA THR A 30 38.00 -5.69 -5.34
C THR A 30 38.26 -7.17 -5.00
N LEU A 31 37.38 -8.07 -5.44
CA LEU A 31 37.52 -9.50 -5.18
C LEU A 31 38.77 -10.09 -5.83
N ARG A 32 39.14 -9.62 -7.02
CA ARG A 32 40.39 -9.98 -7.69
C ARG A 32 41.62 -9.44 -6.96
N GLU A 33 41.54 -8.21 -6.44
CA GLU A 33 42.64 -7.59 -5.69
C GLU A 33 42.89 -8.29 -4.34
N GLU A 34 41.83 -8.75 -3.68
CA GLU A 34 41.92 -9.50 -2.41
C GLU A 34 42.45 -10.94 -2.60
N ASN A 35 42.21 -11.55 -3.78
CA ASN A 35 42.54 -12.95 -4.06
C ASN A 35 43.58 -13.09 -5.19
N LYS A 36 44.58 -12.20 -5.25
CA LYS A 36 45.62 -12.19 -6.31
C LYS A 36 46.38 -13.51 -6.47
N SER A 37 46.55 -14.25 -5.37
CA SER A 37 47.24 -15.54 -5.34
C SER A 37 46.36 -16.73 -5.73
N ASP A 38 45.02 -16.59 -5.70
CA ASP A 38 44.07 -17.66 -5.98
C ASP A 38 42.91 -17.18 -6.86
N MET A 39 43.14 -17.20 -8.17
CA MET A 39 42.13 -16.85 -9.17
C MET A 39 41.02 -17.91 -9.30
N ASN A 40 41.22 -19.13 -8.81
CA ASN A 40 40.17 -20.15 -8.80
C ASN A 40 39.11 -19.80 -7.73
N ALA A 41 39.53 -19.24 -6.59
CA ALA A 41 38.59 -18.71 -5.60
C ALA A 41 37.72 -17.60 -6.21
N VAL A 42 38.33 -16.66 -6.93
CA VAL A 42 37.61 -15.57 -7.64
C VAL A 42 36.54 -16.14 -8.58
N LEU A 43 36.91 -17.13 -9.39
CA LEU A 43 36.00 -17.77 -10.33
C LEU A 43 34.83 -18.47 -9.61
N ASN A 44 35.09 -19.15 -8.49
CA ASN A 44 34.06 -19.80 -7.68
C ASN A 44 33.07 -18.80 -7.05
N TYR A 45 33.55 -17.65 -6.56
CA TYR A 45 32.69 -16.58 -6.04
C TYR A 45 31.78 -16.03 -7.14
N ILE A 46 32.34 -15.74 -8.32
CA ILE A 46 31.58 -15.21 -9.47
C ILE A 46 30.53 -16.22 -9.93
N PHE A 47 30.91 -17.49 -10.09
CA PHE A 47 30.01 -18.55 -10.53
C PHE A 47 28.86 -18.76 -9.53
N SER A 48 29.16 -18.71 -8.23
CA SER A 48 28.16 -18.82 -7.17
C SER A 48 27.17 -17.65 -7.19
N HIS A 49 27.65 -16.41 -7.37
CA HIS A 49 26.80 -15.22 -7.43
C HIS A 49 25.92 -15.17 -8.69
N ALA A 50 26.36 -15.75 -9.81
CA ALA A 50 25.61 -15.76 -11.07
C ALA A 50 24.22 -16.41 -10.97
N GLN A 51 23.99 -17.30 -9.99
CA GLN A 51 22.70 -17.96 -9.76
C GLN A 51 22.09 -17.57 -8.40
N VAL A 52 22.39 -16.36 -7.91
CA VAL A 52 21.91 -15.86 -6.61
C VAL A 52 20.39 -15.99 -6.45
N THR A 53 19.59 -15.70 -7.49
CA THR A 53 18.12 -15.83 -7.43
C THR A 53 17.66 -17.24 -7.04
N LYS A 54 18.30 -18.30 -7.55
CA LYS A 54 17.97 -19.68 -7.21
C LYS A 54 18.48 -20.05 -5.82
N LYS A 55 19.67 -19.58 -5.45
CA LYS A 55 20.23 -19.74 -4.10
C LYS A 55 19.31 -19.12 -3.05
N ASN A 56 18.72 -17.96 -3.35
CA ASN A 56 17.85 -17.23 -2.43
C ASN A 56 16.59 -18.02 -2.11
N LEU A 57 15.99 -18.67 -3.11
CA LEU A 57 14.85 -19.56 -2.88
C LEU A 57 15.23 -20.73 -1.95
N LEU A 58 16.37 -21.37 -2.20
CA LEU A 58 16.85 -22.48 -1.34
C LEU A 58 17.13 -22.00 0.08
N VAL A 59 17.79 -20.85 0.24
CA VAL A 59 18.10 -20.26 1.55
C VAL A 59 16.82 -19.94 2.32
N THR A 60 15.81 -19.36 1.68
CA THR A 60 14.48 -19.13 2.28
C THR A 60 13.88 -20.44 2.80
N MET A 61 13.88 -21.51 1.98
CA MET A 61 13.35 -22.82 2.41
C MET A 61 14.13 -23.41 3.60
N LEU A 62 15.45 -23.21 3.65
CA LEU A 62 16.29 -23.67 4.76
C LEU A 62 16.01 -22.88 6.04
N ILE A 63 15.85 -21.57 5.94
CA ILE A 63 15.48 -20.70 7.07
C ILE A 63 14.10 -21.10 7.61
N ASP A 64 13.11 -21.31 6.75
CA ASP A 64 11.77 -21.73 7.15
C ASP A 64 11.79 -23.05 7.96
N GLN A 65 12.57 -24.04 7.50
CA GLN A 65 12.70 -25.32 8.21
C GLN A 65 13.45 -25.20 9.55
N LEU A 66 14.40 -24.28 9.66
CA LEU A 66 15.15 -24.03 10.90
C LEU A 66 14.31 -23.27 11.93
N CYS A 67 13.67 -22.18 11.51
CA CYS A 67 12.84 -21.34 12.37
C CYS A 67 11.49 -22.00 12.71
N GLY A 68 11.02 -22.93 11.88
CA GLY A 68 9.74 -23.63 12.06
C GLY A 68 9.67 -24.61 13.22
N ARG A 69 10.80 -25.13 13.71
CA ARG A 69 10.83 -26.31 14.61
C ARG A 69 11.35 -26.04 16.02
N ASP A 70 11.89 -24.86 16.31
CA ASP A 70 12.51 -24.59 17.60
C ASP A 70 12.10 -23.20 18.14
N PRO A 71 11.37 -23.13 19.27
CA PRO A 71 11.00 -21.87 19.92
C PRO A 71 12.20 -21.08 20.43
N THR A 72 13.34 -21.74 20.65
CA THR A 72 14.58 -21.13 21.11
C THR A 72 15.62 -21.16 20.01
N LEU A 73 15.69 -20.09 19.21
CA LEU A 73 16.79 -19.87 18.28
C LEU A 73 18.10 -19.82 19.07
N THR A 74 19.11 -20.59 18.67
CA THR A 74 20.44 -20.50 19.28
C THR A 74 21.03 -19.12 18.97
N ASP A 75 21.82 -18.55 19.90
CA ASP A 75 22.51 -17.27 19.69
C ASP A 75 23.34 -17.27 18.39
N GLU A 76 23.88 -18.43 18.02
CA GLU A 76 24.59 -18.63 16.77
C GLU A 76 23.70 -18.42 15.53
N LEU A 77 22.48 -18.95 15.53
CA LEU A 77 21.55 -18.78 14.43
C LEU A 77 21.05 -17.33 14.36
N ILE A 78 20.80 -16.69 15.50
CA ILE A 78 20.43 -15.27 15.57
C ILE A 78 21.53 -14.40 14.96
N ASN A 79 22.80 -14.68 15.25
CA ASN A 79 23.93 -13.95 14.66
C ASN A 79 23.99 -14.13 13.14
N ILE A 80 23.80 -15.35 12.63
CA ILE A 80 23.78 -15.61 11.18
C ILE A 80 22.60 -14.87 10.51
N LEU A 81 21.40 -14.93 11.10
CA LEU A 81 20.24 -14.23 10.59
C LEU A 81 20.48 -12.71 10.59
N THR A 82 21.07 -12.16 11.65
CA THR A 82 21.45 -10.74 11.75
C THR A 82 22.51 -10.34 10.71
N GLU A 83 23.46 -11.21 10.40
CA GLU A 83 24.41 -10.95 9.31
C GLU A 83 23.70 -10.98 7.94
N LEU A 84 22.73 -11.88 7.74
CA LEU A 84 21.93 -11.93 6.50
C LEU A 84 21.13 -10.65 6.27
N THR A 85 20.71 -9.93 7.32
CA THR A 85 20.01 -8.65 7.16
C THR A 85 20.91 -7.53 6.65
N GLN A 86 22.24 -7.69 6.71
CA GLN A 86 23.19 -6.71 6.16
C GLN A 86 23.28 -6.78 4.62
N LEU A 87 22.71 -7.83 4.00
CA LEU A 87 22.62 -7.97 2.56
C LEU A 87 21.54 -7.04 2.00
N SER A 88 21.93 -5.82 1.64
CA SER A 88 21.03 -4.74 1.21
C SER A 88 20.70 -4.74 -0.29
N LYS A 89 21.35 -5.59 -1.10
CA LYS A 89 21.02 -5.72 -2.51
C LYS A 89 19.63 -6.32 -2.71
N THR A 90 18.92 -5.77 -3.69
CA THR A 90 17.53 -6.10 -4.02
C THR A 90 17.33 -7.57 -4.41
N THR A 91 18.37 -8.22 -4.94
CA THR A 91 18.35 -9.66 -5.22
C THR A 91 18.13 -10.49 -3.97
N ASN A 92 18.60 -10.03 -2.79
CA ASN A 92 18.64 -10.78 -1.53
C ASN A 92 17.43 -10.52 -0.62
N ALA A 93 16.49 -9.68 -1.06
CA ALA A 93 15.35 -9.24 -0.26
C ALA A 93 14.47 -10.40 0.27
N LYS A 94 14.24 -11.46 -0.53
CA LYS A 94 13.49 -12.65 -0.08
C LYS A 94 14.12 -13.41 1.09
N VAL A 95 15.45 -13.42 1.17
CA VAL A 95 16.18 -14.06 2.29
C VAL A 95 16.07 -13.19 3.54
N LEU A 96 16.15 -11.87 3.37
CA LEU A 96 15.96 -10.89 4.44
C LEU A 96 14.54 -10.98 5.03
N ILE A 97 13.51 -11.02 4.18
CA ILE A 97 12.11 -11.20 4.60
C ILE A 97 11.93 -12.50 5.40
N ALA A 98 12.42 -13.64 4.88
CA ALA A 98 12.33 -14.93 5.55
C ALA A 98 13.08 -14.97 6.89
N SER A 99 14.20 -14.24 7.00
CA SER A 99 14.97 -14.15 8.26
C SER A 99 14.29 -13.32 9.36
N HIS A 100 13.40 -12.40 8.98
CA HIS A 100 12.70 -11.51 9.91
C HIS A 100 11.31 -12.03 10.33
N LEU A 101 10.72 -12.98 9.59
CA LEU A 101 9.38 -13.49 9.88
C LEU A 101 9.43 -14.63 10.90
N PRO A 102 8.75 -14.50 12.06
CA PRO A 102 8.64 -15.61 13.00
C PRO A 102 7.81 -16.75 12.39
N SER A 103 8.22 -17.97 12.69
CA SER A 103 7.55 -19.17 12.17
C SER A 103 6.09 -19.26 12.63
N TYR A 104 5.30 -20.06 11.92
CA TYR A 104 3.90 -20.29 12.25
C TYR A 104 3.72 -20.78 13.70
N GLU A 105 4.49 -21.79 14.13
CA GLU A 105 4.40 -22.35 15.49
C GLU A 105 4.77 -21.32 16.56
N LEU A 106 5.83 -20.53 16.35
CA LEU A 106 6.22 -19.48 17.29
C LEU A 106 5.15 -18.40 17.41
N ARG A 107 4.57 -17.97 16.28
CA ARG A 107 3.44 -17.03 16.26
C ARG A 107 2.22 -17.61 16.96
N HIS A 108 1.90 -18.89 16.74
CA HIS A 108 0.81 -19.58 17.43
C HIS A 108 1.00 -19.54 18.95
N ASN A 109 2.14 -20.00 19.44
CA ASN A 109 2.44 -20.02 20.88
C ASN A 109 2.43 -18.62 21.49
N GLN A 110 2.93 -17.61 20.77
CA GLN A 110 2.89 -16.22 21.21
C GLN A 110 1.46 -15.69 21.33
N VAL A 111 0.62 -15.93 20.32
CA VAL A 111 -0.79 -15.51 20.32
C VAL A 111 -1.56 -16.23 21.43
N GLU A 112 -1.33 -17.53 21.62
CA GLU A 112 -1.92 -18.33 22.69
C GLU A 112 -1.54 -17.78 24.07
N SER A 113 -0.25 -17.50 24.30
CA SER A 113 0.21 -16.91 25.55
C SER A 113 -0.45 -15.56 25.84
N ILE A 114 -0.69 -14.73 24.81
CA ILE A 114 -1.37 -13.45 24.99
C ILE A 114 -2.85 -13.68 25.38
N PHE A 115 -3.55 -14.58 24.69
CA PHE A 115 -4.94 -14.92 25.04
C PHE A 115 -5.05 -15.44 26.46
N LEU A 116 -4.19 -16.40 26.86
CA LEU A 116 -4.21 -16.96 28.20
C LEU A 116 -3.87 -15.92 29.28
N SER A 117 -2.97 -14.98 28.99
CA SER A 117 -2.64 -13.89 29.92
C SER A 117 -3.74 -12.83 30.06
N ALA A 118 -4.63 -12.73 29.06
CA ALA A 118 -5.72 -11.75 29.05
C ALA A 118 -6.99 -12.26 29.78
N ILE A 119 -7.03 -13.55 30.10
CA ILE A 119 -8.14 -14.18 30.83
C ILE A 119 -7.94 -13.97 32.33
N ASP A 120 -9.03 -13.67 33.04
CA ASP A 120 -9.00 -13.49 34.49
C ASP A 120 -8.58 -14.78 35.23
N MET A 121 -8.12 -14.65 36.48
CA MET A 121 -7.65 -15.79 37.27
C MET A 121 -8.70 -16.89 37.48
N TYR A 122 -9.98 -16.55 37.31
CA TYR A 122 -11.10 -17.47 37.47
C TYR A 122 -11.55 -18.11 36.15
N GLY A 123 -11.03 -17.67 35.01
CA GLY A 123 -11.34 -18.23 33.70
C GLY A 123 -12.73 -17.90 33.17
N HIS A 124 -13.38 -16.84 33.66
CA HIS A 124 -14.76 -16.51 33.33
C HIS A 124 -14.89 -15.30 32.40
N GLN A 125 -13.92 -14.38 32.40
CA GLN A 125 -13.96 -13.15 31.60
C GLN A 125 -12.56 -12.76 31.10
N PHE A 126 -12.52 -11.95 30.04
CA PHE A 126 -11.27 -11.38 29.52
C PHE A 126 -11.38 -9.87 29.39
N CYS A 127 -10.26 -9.17 29.55
CA CYS A 127 -10.19 -7.72 29.35
C CYS A 127 -9.67 -7.40 27.95
N ILE A 128 -10.47 -6.73 27.13
CA ILE A 128 -10.09 -6.41 25.74
C ILE A 128 -8.87 -5.48 25.64
N GLU A 129 -8.63 -4.67 26.67
CA GLU A 129 -7.46 -3.79 26.78
C GLU A 129 -6.14 -4.58 26.70
N ASN A 130 -6.11 -5.77 27.31
CA ASN A 130 -4.95 -6.67 27.26
C ASN A 130 -4.73 -7.29 25.87
N LEU A 131 -5.76 -7.27 25.01
CA LEU A 131 -5.72 -7.81 23.65
C LEU A 131 -5.50 -6.72 22.58
N GLN A 132 -5.40 -5.44 22.96
CA GLN A 132 -5.11 -4.34 22.03
C GLN A 132 -3.84 -4.59 21.22
N LYS A 133 -2.83 -5.21 21.86
CA LYS A 133 -1.57 -5.56 21.19
C LYS A 133 -1.80 -6.52 20.02
N LEU A 134 -2.73 -7.46 20.12
CA LEU A 134 -3.09 -8.37 19.02
C LEU A 134 -3.92 -7.65 17.95
N ILE A 135 -4.84 -6.78 18.34
CA ILE A 135 -5.70 -6.03 17.41
C ILE A 135 -4.89 -5.08 16.53
N LEU A 136 -3.91 -4.38 17.13
CA LEU A 136 -3.08 -3.37 16.45
C LEU A 136 -1.76 -3.94 15.88
N SER A 137 -1.41 -5.19 16.22
CA SER A 137 -0.16 -5.80 15.76
C SER A 137 -0.04 -5.85 14.23
N GLU A 138 1.17 -5.62 13.74
CA GLU A 138 1.51 -5.72 12.33
C GLU A 138 1.60 -7.17 11.84
N THR A 139 2.03 -8.08 12.71
CA THR A 139 2.17 -9.50 12.38
C THR A 139 0.85 -10.02 11.83
N SER A 140 0.88 -10.66 10.66
CA SER A 140 -0.32 -11.34 10.16
C SER A 140 -0.70 -12.39 11.20
N ILE A 141 -1.85 -12.21 11.84
CA ILE A 141 -2.45 -13.20 12.73
C ILE A 141 -3.62 -13.89 12.05
N PHE A 142 -4.07 -13.46 10.87
CA PHE A 142 -5.28 -14.04 10.25
C PHE A 142 -5.08 -15.48 9.76
N ASP A 143 -3.84 -15.95 9.65
CA ASP A 143 -3.50 -17.35 9.38
C ASP A 143 -3.45 -18.22 10.65
N VAL A 144 -3.21 -17.62 11.81
CA VAL A 144 -3.07 -18.31 13.10
C VAL A 144 -4.35 -18.20 13.94
N LEU A 145 -4.94 -17.01 13.99
CA LEU A 145 -6.11 -16.64 14.80
C LEU A 145 -7.31 -17.58 14.60
N PRO A 146 -7.64 -18.04 13.37
CA PRO A 146 -8.77 -18.94 13.17
C PRO A 146 -8.67 -20.28 13.92
N ASN A 147 -7.46 -20.74 14.26
CA ASN A 147 -7.28 -21.95 15.07
C ASN A 147 -7.90 -21.78 16.47
N PHE A 148 -7.78 -20.59 17.06
CA PHE A 148 -8.33 -20.30 18.39
C PHE A 148 -9.86 -20.23 18.44
N PHE A 149 -10.54 -20.15 17.30
CA PHE A 149 -12.01 -20.24 17.26
C PHE A 149 -12.52 -21.60 17.75
N TYR A 150 -11.67 -22.64 17.69
CA TYR A 150 -12.00 -24.00 18.14
C TYR A 150 -11.25 -24.41 19.40
N HIS A 151 -10.68 -23.44 20.14
CA HIS A 151 -9.93 -23.70 21.35
C HIS A 151 -10.79 -24.39 22.42
N SER A 152 -10.19 -25.24 23.26
CA SER A 152 -10.88 -26.00 24.31
C SER A 152 -11.57 -25.10 25.33
N ASN A 153 -10.87 -24.03 25.76
CA ASN A 153 -11.41 -22.99 26.62
C ASN A 153 -12.39 -22.06 25.86
N GLN A 154 -13.63 -22.00 26.33
CA GLN A 154 -14.69 -21.15 25.77
C GLN A 154 -14.35 -19.66 25.79
N VAL A 155 -13.70 -19.16 26.84
CA VAL A 155 -13.33 -17.74 26.94
C VAL A 155 -12.30 -17.37 25.89
N VAL A 156 -11.38 -18.29 25.56
CA VAL A 156 -10.43 -18.09 24.43
C VAL A 156 -11.18 -18.02 23.11
N ARG A 157 -12.19 -18.87 22.88
CA ARG A 157 -13.01 -18.80 21.64
C ARG A 157 -13.72 -17.44 21.51
N MET A 158 -14.37 -17.00 22.59
CA MET A 158 -15.05 -15.69 22.63
C MET A 158 -14.06 -14.53 22.37
N ALA A 159 -12.92 -14.53 23.06
CA ALA A 159 -11.88 -13.53 22.87
C ALA A 159 -11.31 -13.53 21.44
N ALA A 160 -11.09 -14.71 20.86
CA ALA A 160 -10.55 -14.84 19.51
C ALA A 160 -11.51 -14.28 18.44
N LEU A 161 -12.82 -14.57 18.56
CA LEU A 161 -13.84 -14.00 17.67
C LEU A 161 -13.90 -12.47 17.79
N GLU A 162 -13.88 -11.93 19.00
CA GLU A 162 -13.88 -10.46 19.18
C GLU A 162 -12.60 -9.81 18.65
N VAL A 163 -11.42 -10.40 18.88
CA VAL A 163 -10.15 -9.92 18.31
C VAL A 163 -10.22 -9.89 16.78
N TYR A 164 -10.79 -10.94 16.17
CA TYR A 164 -10.97 -10.99 14.71
C TYR A 164 -11.84 -9.83 14.23
N VAL A 165 -13.03 -9.65 14.81
CA VAL A 165 -13.97 -8.58 14.45
C VAL A 165 -13.31 -7.21 14.62
N ARG A 166 -12.73 -6.91 15.79
CA ARG A 166 -12.08 -5.60 16.04
C ARG A 166 -10.91 -5.33 15.11
N ARG A 167 -10.17 -6.37 14.72
CA ARG A 167 -9.03 -6.24 13.82
C ARG A 167 -9.43 -6.09 12.35
N ALA A 168 -10.50 -6.78 11.92
CA ALA A 168 -11.07 -6.65 10.57
C ALA A 168 -11.73 -5.27 10.40
N TYR A 169 -12.50 -4.84 11.40
CA TYR A 169 -13.25 -3.58 11.40
C TYR A 169 -12.49 -2.39 11.99
N ILE A 170 -11.16 -2.42 12.05
CA ILE A 170 -10.34 -1.36 12.64
C ILE A 170 -10.56 0.03 12.01
N ALA A 171 -10.92 0.09 10.73
CA ALA A 171 -11.22 1.35 10.04
C ALA A 171 -12.66 1.84 10.26
N TYR A 172 -13.50 1.04 10.91
CA TYR A 172 -14.90 1.33 11.19
C TYR A 172 -15.07 1.73 12.65
N GLU A 173 -16.08 2.54 12.92
CA GLU A 173 -16.45 2.86 14.29
C GLU A 173 -17.34 1.73 14.82
N LEU A 174 -16.79 0.87 15.68
CA LEU A 174 -17.52 -0.20 16.36
C LEU A 174 -18.27 0.37 17.56
N ASN A 175 -19.60 0.42 17.45
CA ASN A 175 -20.49 0.98 18.46
C ASN A 175 -20.78 -0.03 19.58
N SER A 176 -20.93 -1.30 19.21
CA SER A 176 -21.27 -2.37 20.14
C SER A 176 -20.66 -3.68 19.68
N VAL A 177 -20.16 -4.48 20.62
CA VAL A 177 -19.73 -5.87 20.41
C VAL A 177 -20.29 -6.67 21.58
N GLN A 178 -21.12 -7.66 21.27
CA GLN A 178 -21.85 -8.47 22.25
C GLN A 178 -21.58 -9.95 22.00
N HIS A 179 -21.33 -10.68 23.08
CA HIS A 179 -21.15 -12.12 23.05
C HIS A 179 -22.48 -12.79 23.37
N ARG A 180 -22.93 -13.66 22.47
CA ARG A 180 -24.10 -14.52 22.66
C ARG A 180 -23.65 -15.98 22.57
N GLN A 181 -24.50 -16.85 23.08
CA GLN A 181 -24.27 -18.29 23.02
C GLN A 181 -25.53 -18.99 22.53
N LEU A 182 -25.36 -19.91 21.60
CA LEU A 182 -26.42 -20.80 21.13
C LEU A 182 -26.63 -21.95 22.13
N LYS A 183 -27.71 -22.72 21.93
CA LYS A 183 -28.13 -23.80 22.86
C LYS A 183 -27.11 -24.93 22.99
N ASP A 184 -26.25 -25.10 21.98
CA ASP A 184 -25.20 -26.10 21.86
C ASP A 184 -23.83 -25.62 22.41
N ASN A 185 -23.80 -24.44 23.03
CA ASN A 185 -22.61 -23.73 23.47
C ASN A 185 -21.77 -23.05 22.38
N THR A 186 -22.28 -22.93 21.15
CA THR A 186 -21.59 -22.20 20.08
C THR A 186 -21.54 -20.71 20.37
N CYS A 187 -20.33 -20.14 20.28
CA CYS A 187 -20.07 -18.73 20.56
C CYS A 187 -20.44 -17.87 19.35
N VAL A 188 -21.20 -16.81 19.59
CA VAL A 188 -21.65 -15.85 18.59
C VAL A 188 -21.19 -14.47 19.01
N VAL A 189 -20.54 -13.74 18.11
CA VAL A 189 -20.23 -12.32 18.29
C VAL A 189 -21.15 -11.51 17.40
N GLU A 190 -22.04 -10.73 18.01
CA GLU A 190 -22.86 -9.73 17.34
C GLU A 190 -22.20 -8.37 17.50
N PHE A 191 -22.12 -7.60 16.43
CA PHE A 191 -21.50 -6.29 16.49
C PHE A 191 -22.24 -5.28 15.63
N GLN A 192 -22.15 -4.02 16.04
CA GLN A 192 -22.71 -2.88 15.31
C GLN A 192 -21.60 -1.92 14.98
N PHE A 193 -21.59 -1.43 13.74
CA PHE A 193 -20.55 -0.53 13.27
C PHE A 193 -21.12 0.55 12.35
N MET A 194 -20.43 1.69 12.28
CA MET A 194 -20.72 2.74 11.32
C MET A 194 -19.73 2.76 10.16
N LEU A 195 -20.26 3.03 8.96
CA LEU A 195 -19.43 3.21 7.77
C LEU A 195 -18.51 4.45 7.93
N PRO A 196 -17.24 4.39 7.49
CA PRO A 196 -16.29 5.51 7.58
C PRO A 196 -16.76 6.73 6.77
N THR A 197 -16.32 7.94 7.14
CA THR A 197 -16.86 9.21 6.55
C THR A 197 -16.71 9.27 5.04
N SER A 198 -15.67 8.62 4.54
CA SER A 198 -15.33 8.51 3.12
C SER A 198 -16.07 7.39 2.38
N HIS A 199 -16.91 6.60 3.06
CA HIS A 199 -17.62 5.51 2.43
C HIS A 199 -18.77 6.04 1.54
N PRO A 200 -18.88 5.62 0.26
CA PRO A 200 -19.91 6.12 -0.66
C PRO A 200 -21.35 5.98 -0.12
N ASN A 201 -21.64 4.85 0.53
CA ASN A 201 -22.95 4.57 1.13
C ASN A 201 -23.21 5.31 2.47
N ARG A 202 -22.34 6.24 2.90
CA ARG A 202 -22.56 7.06 4.11
C ARG A 202 -23.34 8.35 3.83
N MET A 203 -23.59 8.74 2.57
CA MET A 203 -24.13 10.07 2.26
C MET A 203 -25.52 10.40 2.87
N SER A 204 -25.47 11.42 3.74
CA SER A 204 -26.34 12.59 3.91
C SER A 204 -27.79 12.42 4.38
N PHE A 205 -27.95 12.26 5.70
CA PHE A 205 -29.05 12.90 6.42
C PHE A 205 -28.73 14.39 6.62
N SER A 206 -28.86 15.18 5.55
CA SER A 206 -28.89 16.65 5.65
C SER A 206 -30.22 17.13 5.10
N SER A 207 -31.04 17.68 6.01
CA SER A 207 -32.23 18.51 5.77
C SER A 207 -33.41 17.88 5.02
N ASN A 208 -34.26 17.14 5.75
CA ASN A 208 -35.72 17.16 5.56
C ASN A 208 -36.47 16.82 6.86
N LEU A 209 -36.01 17.36 8.00
CA LEU A 209 -36.85 17.41 9.22
C LEU A 209 -38.03 18.40 9.10
N ASN A 210 -38.23 19.02 7.94
CA ASN A 210 -39.34 19.94 7.69
C ASN A 210 -40.58 19.24 7.07
N HIS A 211 -40.56 17.92 6.83
CA HIS A 211 -41.72 17.21 6.29
C HIS A 211 -42.54 16.44 7.34
N TYR A 212 -42.02 16.27 8.55
CA TYR A 212 -42.84 15.86 9.69
C TYR A 212 -43.16 17.11 10.50
N GLY A 213 -44.43 17.50 10.50
CA GLY A 213 -44.93 18.68 11.19
C GLY A 213 -44.38 18.77 12.61
N MET A 214 -44.04 19.99 13.01
CA MET A 214 -43.65 20.34 14.36
C MET A 214 -44.51 19.61 15.41
N VAL A 215 -43.94 18.60 16.07
CA VAL A 215 -44.49 18.07 17.33
C VAL A 215 -43.32 17.84 18.28
N HIS A 216 -43.11 18.85 19.13
CA HIS A 216 -42.34 18.87 20.38
C HIS A 216 -40.83 18.56 20.37
N VAL A 217 -40.12 19.45 21.07
CA VAL A 217 -38.69 19.37 21.40
C VAL A 217 -38.45 18.12 22.26
N ALA A 218 -37.98 17.04 21.65
CA ALA A 218 -37.41 15.89 22.36
C ALA A 218 -35.89 15.88 22.17
N SER A 219 -35.16 15.48 23.21
CA SER A 219 -33.70 15.40 23.19
C SER A 219 -33.24 14.36 22.15
N VAL A 220 -32.07 14.55 21.54
CA VAL A 220 -31.42 13.53 20.68
C VAL A 220 -31.28 12.20 21.43
N SER A 221 -31.20 12.25 22.76
CA SER A 221 -31.19 11.08 23.64
C SER A 221 -32.51 10.32 23.70
N ASP A 222 -33.66 10.98 23.52
CA ASP A 222 -34.99 10.35 23.61
C ASP A 222 -35.37 9.62 22.30
N VAL A 223 -34.80 10.05 21.16
CA VAL A 223 -35.00 9.40 19.85
C VAL A 223 -34.12 8.15 19.70
N LEU A 224 -32.97 8.11 20.37
CA LEU A 224 -32.04 6.96 20.34
C LEU A 224 -32.50 5.78 21.22
N LEU A 225 -33.49 5.97 22.08
CA LEU A 225 -34.07 4.91 22.93
C LEU A 225 -35.15 4.10 22.21
N ASP A 226 -35.60 4.54 21.03
CA ASP A 226 -36.52 3.77 20.20
C ASP A 226 -35.71 2.88 19.24
N ASN A 227 -35.72 1.57 19.48
CA ASN A 227 -35.05 0.54 18.66
C ASN A 227 -35.53 0.50 17.19
N SER A 228 -36.44 1.40 16.80
CA SER A 228 -37.02 1.57 15.48
C SER A 228 -36.18 2.48 14.56
N PHE A 229 -35.18 3.20 15.08
CA PHE A 229 -34.37 4.16 14.31
C PHE A 229 -32.87 3.82 14.31
N THR A 230 -32.46 2.84 13.49
CA THR A 230 -31.03 2.64 13.17
C THR A 230 -30.62 3.64 12.08
N PRO A 231 -29.68 4.57 12.31
CA PRO A 231 -29.20 5.47 11.26
C PRO A 231 -28.71 4.67 10.03
N PRO A 232 -28.94 5.14 8.79
CA PRO A 232 -28.63 4.38 7.56
C PRO A 232 -27.15 4.05 7.36
N CYS A 233 -26.26 4.67 8.13
CA CYS A 233 -24.82 4.38 8.12
C CYS A 233 -24.41 3.31 9.14
N GLN A 234 -25.31 2.92 10.04
CA GLN A 234 -25.12 1.83 10.99
C GLN A 234 -25.45 0.50 10.30
N ARG A 235 -24.63 -0.51 10.58
CA ARG A 235 -24.78 -1.88 10.09
C ARG A 235 -24.63 -2.82 11.27
N MET A 236 -25.27 -3.98 11.17
CA MET A 236 -25.12 -5.09 12.10
C MET A 236 -24.31 -6.18 11.42
N GLY A 237 -23.47 -6.87 12.18
CA GLY A 237 -22.74 -8.05 11.77
C GLY A 237 -22.84 -9.16 12.82
N GLY A 238 -22.67 -10.39 12.35
CA GLY A 238 -22.64 -11.59 13.18
C GLY A 238 -21.48 -12.47 12.76
N MET A 239 -20.70 -12.96 13.72
CA MET A 239 -19.62 -13.91 13.50
C MET A 239 -19.82 -15.14 14.37
N VAL A 240 -19.75 -16.31 13.73
CA VAL A 240 -19.90 -17.63 14.37
C VAL A 240 -18.90 -18.57 13.71
N SER A 241 -18.32 -19.48 14.50
CA SER A 241 -17.34 -20.46 14.02
C SER A 241 -17.91 -21.87 14.00
N PHE A 242 -17.86 -22.53 12.85
CA PHE A 242 -18.34 -23.90 12.64
C PHE A 242 -17.20 -24.81 12.19
N ARG A 243 -17.13 -26.02 12.75
CA ARG A 243 -16.06 -26.97 12.38
C ARG A 243 -16.19 -27.44 10.94
N THR A 244 -17.42 -27.59 10.46
CA THR A 244 -17.72 -28.01 9.11
C THR A 244 -18.80 -27.11 8.49
N PHE A 245 -18.87 -27.12 7.16
CA PHE A 245 -19.91 -26.39 6.45
C PHE A 245 -21.29 -27.01 6.67
N GLU A 246 -21.34 -28.33 6.84
CA GLU A 246 -22.57 -29.06 7.15
C GLU A 246 -23.17 -28.63 8.50
N ASP A 247 -22.33 -28.43 9.53
CA ASP A 247 -22.79 -27.93 10.85
C ASP A 247 -23.45 -26.55 10.71
N PHE A 248 -22.86 -25.67 9.90
CA PHE A 248 -23.44 -24.35 9.62
C PHE A 248 -24.80 -24.46 8.95
N VAL A 249 -24.94 -25.30 7.91
CA VAL A 249 -26.21 -25.46 7.20
C VAL A 249 -27.29 -25.98 8.16
N SER A 250 -26.96 -26.97 8.99
CA SER A 250 -27.88 -27.52 10.00
C SER A 250 -28.37 -26.46 10.99
N ASP A 251 -27.48 -25.60 11.48
CA ASP A 251 -27.81 -24.56 12.48
C ASP A 251 -28.59 -23.37 11.90
N VAL A 252 -28.38 -23.06 10.61
CA VAL A 252 -29.17 -22.05 9.89
C VAL A 252 -30.58 -22.56 9.65
N ASP A 253 -30.74 -23.84 9.32
CA ASP A 253 -32.03 -24.47 9.05
C ASP A 253 -32.85 -24.69 10.34
N ASP A 254 -32.22 -24.89 11.51
CA ASP A 254 -32.89 -25.11 12.81
C ASP A 254 -33.37 -23.81 13.51
N ASP A 255 -33.63 -22.76 12.72
CA ASP A 255 -34.13 -21.43 13.11
C ASP A 255 -33.27 -20.63 14.13
N GLY A 256 -32.25 -21.22 14.77
CA GLY A 256 -31.45 -20.54 15.80
C GLY A 256 -30.69 -19.32 15.27
N LEU A 257 -29.90 -19.53 14.21
CA LEU A 257 -29.11 -18.48 13.57
C LEU A 257 -29.96 -17.62 12.62
N ALA A 258 -30.91 -18.25 11.92
CA ALA A 258 -31.86 -17.57 11.05
C ALA A 258 -32.82 -16.64 11.82
N ALA A 259 -33.18 -16.95 13.07
CA ALA A 259 -33.95 -16.03 13.91
C ALA A 259 -33.13 -14.81 14.35
N MET A 260 -31.82 -14.97 14.57
CA MET A 260 -30.94 -13.85 14.93
C MET A 260 -30.60 -12.95 13.72
N PHE A 261 -30.49 -13.51 12.51
CA PHE A 261 -30.10 -12.77 11.29
C PHE A 261 -31.12 -12.91 10.15
N ARG A 262 -32.42 -12.73 10.47
CA ARG A 262 -33.54 -13.01 9.55
C ARG A 262 -33.52 -12.23 8.23
N GLU A 263 -32.99 -11.01 8.23
CA GLU A 263 -32.87 -10.17 7.03
C GLU A 263 -31.78 -10.68 6.06
N PHE A 264 -30.75 -11.34 6.60
CA PHE A 264 -29.67 -11.93 5.82
C PHE A 264 -30.15 -13.19 5.10
N THR A 265 -30.86 -14.10 5.78
CA THR A 265 -31.27 -15.39 5.21
C THR A 265 -32.31 -15.30 4.08
N GLN A 266 -32.95 -14.14 3.89
CA GLN A 266 -33.99 -13.94 2.87
C GLN A 266 -33.49 -13.28 1.58
N SER A 267 -32.22 -12.86 1.53
CA SER A 267 -31.64 -12.15 0.39
C SER A 267 -31.02 -13.11 -0.65
N LYS A 268 -31.04 -12.74 -1.94
CA LYS A 268 -30.29 -13.45 -2.98
C LYS A 268 -28.83 -12.97 -2.96
N PHE A 269 -27.90 -13.89 -2.75
CA PHE A 269 -26.46 -13.58 -2.72
C PHE A 269 -25.79 -14.07 -4.00
N GLU A 270 -25.03 -13.17 -4.62
CA GLU A 270 -24.07 -13.50 -5.66
C GLU A 270 -22.66 -13.24 -5.11
N GLU A 271 -21.73 -14.15 -5.40
CA GLU A 271 -20.34 -14.02 -4.96
C GLU A 271 -19.65 -12.88 -5.72
N ASP A 272 -19.13 -11.89 -4.99
CA ASP A 272 -18.18 -10.95 -5.55
C ASP A 272 -16.77 -11.57 -5.52
N ARG A 273 -16.27 -11.92 -6.71
CA ARG A 273 -14.98 -12.62 -6.88
C ARG A 273 -13.78 -11.75 -6.50
N ILE A 274 -13.94 -10.43 -6.45
CA ILE A 274 -12.85 -9.49 -6.15
C ILE A 274 -12.37 -9.65 -4.70
N TYR A 275 -13.26 -10.09 -3.81
CA TYR A 275 -12.95 -10.28 -2.39
C TYR A 275 -12.50 -11.71 -2.04
N ARG A 276 -12.27 -12.59 -3.01
CA ARG A 276 -11.75 -13.94 -2.72
C ARG A 276 -10.40 -13.85 -2.01
N HIS A 277 -10.25 -14.65 -0.95
CA HIS A 277 -9.05 -14.67 -0.10
C HIS A 277 -8.70 -13.33 0.57
N LEU A 278 -9.66 -12.40 0.62
CA LEU A 278 -9.55 -11.12 1.29
C LEU A 278 -10.72 -10.97 2.28
N GLU A 279 -10.42 -10.51 3.49
CA GLU A 279 -11.47 -10.14 4.44
C GLU A 279 -12.21 -8.88 3.94
N PRO A 280 -13.55 -8.92 3.71
CA PRO A 280 -14.29 -7.81 3.10
C PRO A 280 -14.15 -6.46 3.83
N ALA A 281 -14.03 -6.47 5.16
CA ALA A 281 -13.79 -5.25 5.93
C ALA A 281 -12.44 -4.57 5.58
N LEU A 282 -11.47 -5.33 5.07
CA LEU A 282 -10.19 -4.80 4.59
C LEU A 282 -10.29 -4.23 3.17
N ALA A 283 -11.25 -4.68 2.36
CA ALA A 283 -11.41 -4.21 1.00
C ALA A 283 -11.68 -2.70 0.91
N PHE A 284 -12.40 -2.15 1.89
CA PHE A 284 -12.58 -0.69 2.00
C PHE A 284 -11.26 0.01 2.29
N GLN A 285 -10.44 -0.53 3.18
CA GLN A 285 -9.12 0.03 3.51
C GLN A 285 -8.13 -0.07 2.34
N LEU A 286 -8.28 -1.08 1.49
CA LEU A 286 -7.54 -1.22 0.24
C LEU A 286 -8.13 -0.35 -0.88
N GLU A 287 -9.29 0.28 -0.70
CA GLU A 287 -9.93 1.16 -1.68
C GLU A 287 -10.17 0.50 -3.05
N LEU A 288 -10.58 -0.78 -3.06
CA LEU A 288 -10.77 -1.55 -4.31
C LEU A 288 -11.76 -0.88 -5.27
N ASN A 289 -12.72 -0.12 -4.75
CA ASN A 289 -13.68 0.68 -5.52
C ASN A 289 -13.04 1.66 -6.52
N ARG A 290 -11.81 2.11 -6.26
CA ARG A 290 -11.09 3.03 -7.17
C ARG A 290 -10.60 2.33 -8.45
N MET A 291 -10.61 1.01 -8.47
CA MET A 291 -10.23 0.19 -9.63
C MET A 291 -11.46 -0.38 -10.35
N ARG A 292 -12.67 0.12 -10.08
CA ARG A 292 -13.95 -0.39 -10.66
C ARG A 292 -14.00 -0.41 -12.20
N ASN A 293 -13.14 0.38 -12.85
CA ASN A 293 -13.01 0.45 -14.32
C ASN A 293 -12.20 -0.73 -14.90
N PHE A 294 -11.67 -1.61 -14.05
CA PHE A 294 -10.93 -2.79 -14.42
C PHE A 294 -11.67 -4.05 -13.96
N ASP A 295 -11.56 -5.12 -14.73
CA ASP A 295 -11.85 -6.48 -14.31
C ASP A 295 -10.63 -7.04 -13.59
N LEU A 296 -10.78 -7.28 -12.28
CA LEU A 296 -9.67 -7.63 -11.40
C LEU A 296 -9.56 -9.14 -11.23
N THR A 297 -8.34 -9.65 -11.34
CA THR A 297 -7.97 -11.03 -10.97
C THR A 297 -6.93 -10.98 -9.86
N ALA A 298 -7.23 -11.53 -8.69
CA ALA A 298 -6.29 -11.62 -7.59
C ALA A 298 -5.14 -12.59 -7.94
N ILE A 299 -3.90 -12.16 -7.70
CA ILE A 299 -2.70 -12.98 -7.87
C ILE A 299 -2.23 -13.42 -6.49
N PRO A 300 -2.08 -14.73 -6.24
CA PRO A 300 -1.54 -15.23 -4.98
C PRO A 300 -0.11 -14.73 -4.76
N CYS A 301 0.12 -14.06 -3.62
CA CYS A 301 1.43 -13.61 -3.16
C CYS A 301 1.94 -14.52 -2.04
N ALA A 302 3.26 -14.69 -1.93
CA ALA A 302 3.86 -15.38 -0.79
C ALA A 302 3.72 -14.54 0.49
N ASN A 303 3.82 -13.21 0.35
CA ASN A 303 3.57 -12.27 1.42
C ASN A 303 2.07 -11.95 1.56
N HIS A 304 1.43 -12.47 2.61
CA HIS A 304 0.01 -12.23 2.89
C HIS A 304 -0.34 -10.76 3.25
N LYS A 305 0.65 -9.89 3.48
CA LYS A 305 0.43 -8.44 3.64
C LYS A 305 0.15 -7.75 2.30
N MET A 306 0.57 -8.37 1.20
CA MET A 306 0.48 -7.81 -0.15
C MET A 306 -0.75 -8.36 -0.86
N HIS A 307 -1.59 -7.46 -1.35
CA HIS A 307 -2.71 -7.80 -2.21
C HIS A 307 -2.42 -7.35 -3.63
N LEU A 308 -2.03 -8.30 -4.47
CA LEU A 308 -1.73 -8.04 -5.87
C LEU A 308 -2.92 -8.43 -6.75
N TYR A 309 -3.29 -7.52 -7.65
CA TYR A 309 -4.34 -7.73 -8.63
C TYR A 309 -3.82 -7.45 -10.04
N LEU A 310 -4.14 -8.32 -10.98
CA LEU A 310 -4.05 -8.02 -12.40
C LEU A 310 -5.39 -7.43 -12.84
N GLY A 311 -5.39 -6.16 -13.25
CA GLY A 311 -6.56 -5.48 -13.80
C GLY A 311 -6.51 -5.44 -15.32
N ALA A 312 -7.57 -5.94 -15.95
CA ALA A 312 -7.84 -5.77 -17.37
C ALA A 312 -8.83 -4.62 -17.55
N ALA A 313 -8.54 -3.61 -18.37
CA ALA A 313 -9.47 -2.49 -18.54
C ALA A 313 -10.80 -2.96 -19.12
N LYS A 314 -11.91 -2.49 -18.56
CA LYS A 314 -13.25 -2.78 -19.09
C LYS A 314 -13.44 -2.08 -20.42
N VAL A 315 -13.67 -2.86 -21.47
CA VAL A 315 -13.90 -2.39 -22.84
C VAL A 315 -15.27 -2.83 -23.33
N GLU A 316 -15.76 -2.21 -24.41
CA GLU A 316 -17.00 -2.62 -25.05
C GLU A 316 -16.93 -4.06 -25.58
N VAL A 317 -18.05 -4.77 -25.53
CA VAL A 317 -18.15 -6.17 -25.95
C VAL A 317 -17.70 -6.33 -27.40
N GLY A 318 -16.68 -7.16 -27.62
CA GLY A 318 -16.08 -7.41 -28.95
C GLY A 318 -14.77 -6.67 -29.21
N THR A 319 -14.35 -5.77 -28.31
CA THR A 319 -13.04 -5.11 -28.39
C THR A 319 -12.00 -5.90 -27.59
N GLU A 320 -10.79 -6.03 -28.12
CA GLU A 320 -9.68 -6.66 -27.40
C GLU A 320 -9.15 -5.71 -26.30
N VAL A 321 -8.90 -6.25 -25.11
CA VAL A 321 -8.30 -5.48 -24.01
C VAL A 321 -6.82 -5.31 -24.27
N THR A 322 -6.36 -4.07 -24.32
CA THR A 322 -4.95 -3.72 -24.50
C THR A 322 -4.30 -3.17 -23.23
N ASP A 323 -5.09 -2.58 -22.33
CA ASP A 323 -4.62 -1.97 -21.08
C ASP A 323 -4.72 -2.99 -19.93
N TYR A 324 -3.56 -3.55 -19.58
CA TYR A 324 -3.37 -4.40 -18.41
C TYR A 324 -2.47 -3.70 -17.41
N ARG A 325 -2.87 -3.71 -16.14
CA ARG A 325 -2.10 -3.09 -15.06
C ARG A 325 -2.03 -4.01 -13.86
N PHE A 326 -0.87 -4.05 -13.22
CA PHE A 326 -0.77 -4.57 -11.87
C PHE A 326 -1.13 -3.50 -10.85
N PHE A 327 -1.96 -3.88 -9.90
CA PHE A 327 -2.30 -3.09 -8.73
C PHE A 327 -1.81 -3.82 -7.48
N VAL A 328 -0.77 -3.29 -6.84
CA VAL A 328 -0.35 -3.76 -5.50
C VAL A 328 -1.00 -2.88 -4.46
N ARG A 329 -1.62 -3.50 -3.47
CA ARG A 329 -2.22 -2.79 -2.35
C ARG A 329 -1.80 -3.42 -1.04
N ALA A 330 -1.36 -2.61 -0.09
CA ALA A 330 -0.94 -3.08 1.23
C ALA A 330 -1.45 -2.17 2.35
N ILE A 331 -1.70 -2.77 3.51
CA ILE A 331 -2.11 -2.08 4.73
C ILE A 331 -0.96 -2.18 5.74
N ILE A 332 -0.50 -1.04 6.22
CA ILE A 332 0.55 -0.93 7.23
C ILE A 332 -0.11 -0.70 8.59
N ARG A 333 0.23 -1.53 9.57
CA ARG A 333 -0.32 -1.50 10.93
C ARG A 333 0.82 -1.47 11.94
N HIS A 334 0.62 -0.79 13.07
CA HIS A 334 1.56 -0.79 14.20
C HIS A 334 0.84 -0.34 15.45
N SER A 335 1.38 -0.67 16.61
CA SER A 335 0.97 -0.05 17.87
C SER A 335 1.26 1.46 17.85
N ASP A 336 0.40 2.27 18.48
CA ASP A 336 0.52 3.72 18.44
C ASP A 336 1.93 4.22 18.77
N LEU A 337 2.43 5.12 17.93
CA LEU A 337 3.74 5.74 18.08
C LEU A 337 3.58 7.00 18.92
N VAL A 338 4.22 7.02 20.08
CA VAL A 338 4.02 8.10 21.06
C VAL A 338 4.90 9.31 20.76
N THR A 339 6.08 9.11 20.17
CA THR A 339 7.05 10.19 19.90
C THR A 339 7.13 10.55 18.42
N LYS A 340 7.58 11.78 18.13
CA LYS A 340 7.78 12.28 16.76
C LYS A 340 8.91 11.53 16.06
N GLU A 341 9.97 11.22 16.80
CA GLU A 341 11.15 10.53 16.31
C GLU A 341 10.82 9.09 15.92
N ALA A 342 10.13 8.36 16.81
CA ALA A 342 9.67 7.00 16.51
C ALA A 342 8.66 6.98 15.36
N SER A 343 7.79 8.00 15.27
CA SER A 343 6.87 8.17 14.14
C SER A 343 7.58 8.31 12.80
N PHE A 344 8.67 9.08 12.75
CA PHE A 344 9.46 9.30 11.54
C PHE A 344 10.29 8.08 11.14
N GLU A 345 11.04 7.52 12.08
CA GLU A 345 11.84 6.32 11.84
C GLU A 345 10.96 5.15 11.38
N TYR A 346 9.80 4.97 12.01
CA TYR A 346 8.83 3.96 11.62
C TYR A 346 8.31 4.17 10.19
N LEU A 347 7.85 5.38 9.84
CA LEU A 347 7.38 5.69 8.49
C LEU A 347 8.44 5.35 7.45
N GLN A 348 9.70 5.72 7.74
CA GLN A 348 10.80 5.51 6.84
C GLN A 348 11.11 4.02 6.67
N ASN A 349 11.35 3.30 7.77
CA ASN A 349 11.77 1.91 7.74
C ASN A 349 10.65 0.99 7.22
N GLU A 350 9.41 1.17 7.70
CA GLU A 350 8.29 0.36 7.27
C GLU A 350 7.79 0.70 5.87
N GLY A 351 7.75 2.00 5.54
CA GLY A 351 7.41 2.43 4.18
C GLY A 351 8.38 1.86 3.15
N GLU A 352 9.69 1.93 3.45
CA GLU A 352 10.74 1.37 2.60
C GLU A 352 10.64 -0.15 2.51
N ARG A 353 10.46 -0.85 3.64
CA ARG A 353 10.29 -2.30 3.68
C ARG A 353 9.12 -2.77 2.81
N LEU A 354 7.93 -2.20 3.02
CA LEU A 354 6.75 -2.61 2.24
C LEU A 354 6.83 -2.21 0.76
N LEU A 355 7.49 -1.10 0.42
CA LEU A 355 7.75 -0.75 -0.97
C LEU A 355 8.63 -1.82 -1.65
N LEU A 356 9.69 -2.28 -0.97
CA LEU A 356 10.55 -3.34 -1.49
C LEU A 356 9.81 -4.67 -1.62
N GLU A 357 9.03 -5.06 -0.61
CA GLU A 357 8.18 -6.26 -0.65
C GLU A 357 7.16 -6.20 -1.81
N ALA A 358 6.52 -5.05 -2.02
CA ALA A 358 5.58 -4.83 -3.12
C ALA A 358 6.28 -4.96 -4.49
N MET A 359 7.49 -4.42 -4.62
CA MET A 359 8.29 -4.53 -5.84
C MET A 359 8.74 -5.97 -6.11
N ASP A 360 9.08 -6.72 -5.07
CA ASP A 360 9.49 -8.13 -5.21
C ASP A 360 8.32 -9.02 -5.66
N GLU A 361 7.12 -8.82 -5.10
CA GLU A 361 5.90 -9.53 -5.53
C GLU A 361 5.52 -9.14 -6.98
N LEU A 362 5.69 -7.87 -7.35
CA LEU A 362 5.54 -7.43 -8.74
C LEU A 362 6.54 -8.10 -9.68
N GLU A 363 7.83 -8.17 -9.31
CA GLU A 363 8.84 -8.84 -10.12
C GLU A 363 8.49 -10.32 -10.35
N VAL A 364 7.95 -11.00 -9.33
CA VAL A 364 7.47 -12.38 -9.46
C VAL A 364 6.29 -12.46 -10.43
N ALA A 365 5.30 -11.59 -10.27
CA ALA A 365 4.12 -11.59 -11.12
C ALA A 365 4.43 -11.24 -12.58
N PHE A 366 5.34 -10.30 -12.82
CA PHE A 366 5.86 -9.95 -14.15
C PHE A 366 6.45 -11.16 -14.88
N ASN A 367 7.17 -12.02 -14.16
CA ASN A 367 7.82 -13.20 -14.75
C ASN A 367 6.83 -14.36 -15.01
N ASN A 368 5.74 -14.42 -14.25
CA ASN A 368 4.75 -15.50 -14.33
C ASN A 368 3.54 -15.18 -15.21
N THR A 369 3.43 -13.94 -15.70
CA THR A 369 2.27 -13.45 -16.45
C THR A 369 2.63 -13.28 -17.93
N ASN A 370 1.76 -13.76 -18.81
CA ASN A 370 1.97 -13.69 -20.27
C ASN A 370 1.49 -12.38 -20.90
N VAL A 371 0.72 -11.57 -20.17
CA VAL A 371 0.25 -10.26 -20.64
C VAL A 371 1.26 -9.16 -20.32
N ARG A 372 1.48 -8.27 -21.28
CA ARG A 372 2.32 -7.08 -21.10
C ARG A 372 1.51 -6.06 -20.31
N THR A 373 2.03 -5.65 -19.15
CA THR A 373 1.41 -4.58 -18.37
C THR A 373 2.09 -3.23 -18.63
N ASP A 374 1.36 -2.16 -18.34
CA ASP A 374 1.86 -0.78 -18.28
C ASP A 374 1.14 -0.01 -17.17
N CYS A 375 1.65 1.17 -16.80
CA CYS A 375 0.99 2.03 -15.80
C CYS A 375 0.65 1.31 -14.49
N ASN A 376 1.53 0.43 -14.02
CA ASN A 376 1.33 -0.31 -12.78
C ASN A 376 1.23 0.67 -11.59
N HIS A 377 0.47 0.25 -10.58
CA HIS A 377 0.07 1.08 -9.45
C HIS A 377 0.42 0.43 -8.12
N ILE A 378 1.01 1.21 -7.21
CA ILE A 378 1.26 0.79 -5.83
C ILE A 378 0.44 1.68 -4.89
N PHE A 379 -0.34 1.07 -4.01
CA PHE A 379 -1.09 1.74 -2.97
C PHE A 379 -0.68 1.23 -1.59
N LEU A 380 -0.18 2.14 -0.75
CA LEU A 380 0.18 1.86 0.64
C LEU A 380 -0.73 2.64 1.59
N ASN A 381 -1.41 1.95 2.50
CA ASN A 381 -2.29 2.56 3.49
C ASN A 381 -1.71 2.41 4.91
N PHE A 382 -1.14 3.49 5.43
CA PHE A 382 -0.72 3.61 6.82
C PHE A 382 -1.92 3.90 7.72
N VAL A 383 -2.36 2.86 8.43
CA VAL A 383 -3.48 2.95 9.37
C VAL A 383 -3.11 3.71 10.66
N PRO A 384 -1.93 3.50 11.28
CA PRO A 384 -1.54 4.22 12.49
C PRO A 384 -1.53 5.72 12.27
N THR A 385 -1.93 6.46 13.30
CA THR A 385 -1.80 7.92 13.28
C THR A 385 -0.42 8.31 13.78
N VAL A 386 0.39 8.95 12.94
CA VAL A 386 1.76 9.35 13.27
C VAL A 386 1.85 10.82 13.65
N ILE A 387 2.78 11.19 14.51
CA ILE A 387 3.00 12.60 14.88
C ILE A 387 4.07 13.18 13.96
N MET A 388 3.68 13.96 12.94
CA MET A 388 4.61 14.43 11.91
C MET A 388 4.09 15.65 11.16
N ASP A 389 5.01 16.46 10.65
CA ASP A 389 4.73 17.53 9.69
C ASP A 389 4.62 16.96 8.26
N PRO A 390 3.65 17.40 7.46
CA PRO A 390 3.43 16.87 6.10
C PRO A 390 4.64 16.98 5.16
N SER A 391 5.45 18.04 5.28
CA SER A 391 6.65 18.24 4.47
C SER A 391 7.71 17.14 4.66
N LYS A 392 7.81 16.60 5.88
CA LYS A 392 8.75 15.50 6.18
C LYS A 392 8.31 14.18 5.52
N ILE A 393 7.00 13.99 5.34
CA ILE A 393 6.48 12.82 4.60
C ILE A 393 6.91 12.93 3.14
N GLU A 394 6.74 14.10 2.54
CA GLU A 394 7.13 14.36 1.16
C GLU A 394 8.63 14.17 0.93
N GLU A 395 9.47 14.71 1.80
CA GLU A 395 10.94 14.54 1.75
C GLU A 395 11.35 13.07 1.87
N SER A 396 10.78 12.35 2.84
CA SER A 396 11.07 10.93 3.08
C SER A 396 10.69 10.06 1.88
N VAL A 397 9.48 10.24 1.36
CA VAL A 397 8.97 9.50 0.19
C VAL A 397 9.77 9.84 -1.07
N ARG A 398 10.12 11.11 -1.29
CA ARG A 398 10.98 11.55 -2.40
C ARG A 398 12.34 10.84 -2.36
N SER A 399 12.96 10.79 -1.18
CA SER A 399 14.26 10.10 -0.99
C SER A 399 14.17 8.61 -1.33
N MET A 400 13.10 7.92 -0.88
CA MET A 400 12.87 6.51 -1.22
C MET A 400 12.72 6.29 -2.73
N VAL A 401 11.88 7.10 -3.38
CA VAL A 401 11.58 6.91 -4.82
C VAL A 401 12.80 7.21 -5.68
N MET A 402 13.60 8.24 -5.32
CA MET A 402 14.86 8.52 -6.02
C MET A 402 15.87 7.38 -5.86
N ARG A 403 15.90 6.72 -4.70
CA ARG A 403 16.76 5.55 -4.45
C ARG A 403 16.35 4.34 -5.28
N TYR A 404 15.05 4.09 -5.44
CA TYR A 404 14.51 2.89 -6.10
C TYR A 404 13.95 3.12 -7.51
N GLY A 405 14.06 4.34 -8.05
CA GLY A 405 13.44 4.75 -9.32
C GLY A 405 13.77 3.85 -10.50
N SER A 406 15.01 3.34 -10.58
CA SER A 406 15.43 2.42 -11.65
C SER A 406 14.67 1.09 -11.64
N ARG A 407 14.30 0.56 -10.46
CA ARG A 407 13.49 -0.66 -10.34
C ARG A 407 12.01 -0.36 -10.60
N LEU A 408 11.49 0.74 -10.05
CA LEU A 408 10.11 1.18 -10.31
C LEU A 408 9.86 1.38 -11.81
N TRP A 409 10.84 1.97 -12.52
CA TRP A 409 10.80 2.12 -13.97
C TRP A 409 10.78 0.79 -14.72
N LYS A 410 11.65 -0.17 -14.34
CA LYS A 410 11.65 -1.52 -14.94
C LYS A 410 10.33 -2.24 -14.72
N LEU A 411 9.74 -2.04 -13.54
CA LEU A 411 8.43 -2.56 -13.17
C LEU A 411 7.26 -1.74 -13.74
N ARG A 412 7.53 -0.71 -14.54
CA ARG A 412 6.52 0.18 -15.14
C ARG A 412 5.52 0.73 -14.12
N VAL A 413 6.01 1.06 -12.92
CA VAL A 413 5.21 1.72 -11.90
C VAL A 413 5.23 3.21 -12.21
N LEU A 414 4.18 3.69 -12.89
CA LEU A 414 4.03 5.11 -13.25
C LEU A 414 3.25 5.90 -12.19
N GLN A 415 2.47 5.22 -11.35
CA GLN A 415 1.68 5.85 -10.31
C GLN A 415 1.86 5.11 -8.98
N ALA A 416 2.04 5.87 -7.91
CA ALA A 416 2.01 5.33 -6.56
C ALA A 416 1.22 6.26 -5.64
N GLU A 417 0.63 5.69 -4.60
CA GLU A 417 -0.24 6.38 -3.68
C GLU A 417 0.04 5.94 -2.26
N LEU A 418 0.18 6.93 -1.37
CA LEU A 418 0.35 6.73 0.06
C LEU A 418 -0.80 7.42 0.78
N LYS A 419 -1.50 6.68 1.63
CA LYS A 419 -2.51 7.22 2.56
C LYS A 419 -1.98 7.10 3.98
N ILE A 420 -2.01 8.18 4.74
CA ILE A 420 -1.50 8.23 6.11
C ILE A 420 -2.31 9.19 6.97
N ASN A 421 -2.54 8.82 8.24
CA ASN A 421 -3.12 9.73 9.22
C ASN A 421 -1.99 10.41 10.01
N ILE A 422 -2.01 11.74 10.10
CA ILE A 422 -1.02 12.49 10.88
C ILE A 422 -1.65 13.32 12.00
N ARG A 423 -0.87 13.66 13.02
CA ARG A 423 -1.15 14.73 13.99
C ARG A 423 0.05 15.67 14.06
N LEU A 424 -0.19 16.97 14.16
CA LEU A 424 0.89 17.96 14.34
C LEU A 424 1.40 17.99 15.79
N THR A 425 0.53 17.65 16.74
CA THR A 425 0.79 17.60 18.18
C THR A 425 0.26 16.28 18.78
N PRO A 426 0.82 15.80 19.91
CA PRO A 426 0.39 14.53 20.51
C PRO A 426 -1.12 14.46 20.84
N THR A 427 -1.69 15.59 21.24
CA THR A 427 -3.11 15.75 21.58
C THR A 427 -3.96 16.29 20.41
N GLY A 428 -3.35 16.48 19.24
CA GLY A 428 -4.01 17.06 18.08
C GLY A 428 -5.02 16.13 17.42
N LYS A 429 -5.93 16.72 16.64
CA LYS A 429 -6.86 15.95 15.79
C LYS A 429 -6.09 15.25 14.67
N ALA A 430 -6.46 14.00 14.38
CA ALA A 430 -5.93 13.26 13.23
C ALA A 430 -6.33 13.93 11.91
N ILE A 431 -5.37 14.05 11.00
CA ILE A 431 -5.50 14.64 9.68
C ILE A 431 -5.16 13.54 8.66
N PRO A 432 -6.14 13.09 7.85
CA PRO A 432 -5.87 12.16 6.77
C PRO A 432 -5.16 12.90 5.62
N ILE A 433 -3.97 12.41 5.29
CA ILE A 433 -3.11 12.90 4.21
C ILE A 433 -3.02 11.82 3.14
N ARG A 434 -3.05 12.26 1.88
CA ARG A 434 -2.77 11.44 0.71
C ARG A 434 -1.63 12.05 -0.07
N LEU A 435 -0.67 11.22 -0.45
CA LEU A 435 0.43 11.60 -1.31
C LEU A 435 0.32 10.78 -2.60
N PHE A 436 0.26 11.48 -3.73
CA PHE A 436 0.23 10.90 -5.06
C PHE A 436 1.59 11.13 -5.71
N LEU A 437 2.12 10.06 -6.30
CA LEU A 437 3.31 10.10 -7.12
C LEU A 437 2.93 9.73 -8.54
N THR A 438 3.26 10.58 -9.49
CA THR A 438 3.02 10.33 -10.92
C THR A 438 4.29 10.58 -11.71
N ASN A 439 4.62 9.66 -12.60
CA ASN A 439 5.76 9.78 -13.50
C ASN A 439 5.31 9.57 -14.95
N GLU A 440 4.40 10.42 -15.44
CA GLU A 440 3.76 10.25 -16.75
C GLU A 440 4.74 10.37 -17.91
N SER A 441 5.77 11.22 -17.79
CA SER A 441 6.78 11.42 -18.84
C SER A 441 7.90 10.39 -18.79
N GLY A 442 8.04 9.66 -17.69
CA GLY A 442 9.17 8.79 -17.39
C GLY A 442 10.45 9.48 -16.96
N TYR A 443 10.49 10.82 -17.02
CA TYR A 443 11.65 11.63 -16.66
C TYR A 443 11.38 12.58 -15.50
N TYR A 444 10.11 12.88 -15.20
CA TYR A 444 9.71 13.81 -14.15
C TYR A 444 8.75 13.12 -13.17
N LEU A 445 9.18 13.05 -11.91
CA LEU A 445 8.35 12.59 -10.81
C LEU A 445 7.61 13.78 -10.21
N ASP A 446 6.30 13.84 -10.42
CA ASP A 446 5.45 14.75 -9.68
C ASP A 446 5.03 14.12 -8.35
N ILE A 447 5.11 14.88 -7.27
CA ILE A 447 4.71 14.46 -5.93
C ILE A 447 3.70 15.49 -5.42
N SER A 448 2.44 15.08 -5.36
CA SER A 448 1.34 15.94 -4.95
C SER A 448 0.77 15.47 -3.61
N LEU A 449 0.81 16.38 -2.62
CA LEU A 449 0.33 16.12 -1.26
C LEU A 449 -1.06 16.73 -1.07
N TYR A 450 -1.99 15.95 -0.53
CA TYR A 450 -3.36 16.35 -0.32
C TYR A 450 -3.85 16.00 1.07
N LYS A 451 -4.85 16.73 1.54
CA LYS A 451 -5.66 16.46 2.72
C LYS A 451 -7.02 15.96 2.31
N GLU A 452 -7.50 14.89 2.94
CA GLU A 452 -8.92 14.54 2.82
C GLU A 452 -9.75 15.49 3.70
N VAL A 453 -10.70 16.18 3.09
CA VAL A 453 -11.59 17.15 3.73
C VAL A 453 -13.02 16.77 3.40
N THR A 454 -13.88 16.61 4.41
CA THR A 454 -15.31 16.43 4.16
C THR A 454 -15.95 17.76 3.78
N ASP A 455 -16.61 17.80 2.62
CA ASP A 455 -17.45 18.92 2.20
C ASP A 455 -18.60 19.09 3.19
N SER A 456 -18.73 20.29 3.77
CA SER A 456 -19.76 20.62 4.75
C SER A 456 -21.17 20.60 4.18
N ARG A 457 -21.33 20.77 2.85
CA ARG A 457 -22.64 20.82 2.19
C ARG A 457 -23.10 19.44 1.73
N THR A 458 -22.19 18.66 1.16
CA THR A 458 -22.54 17.35 0.59
C THR A 458 -22.23 16.18 1.52
N GLY A 459 -21.39 16.36 2.54
CA GLY A 459 -20.93 15.26 3.39
C GLY A 459 -19.95 14.31 2.71
N GLN A 460 -19.54 14.58 1.46
CA GLN A 460 -18.55 13.77 0.72
C GLN A 460 -17.12 14.14 1.15
N SER A 461 -16.25 13.14 1.26
CA SER A 461 -14.81 13.37 1.38
C SER A 461 -14.23 13.85 0.06
N LEU A 462 -13.73 15.08 0.04
CA LEU A 462 -12.97 15.69 -1.04
C LEU A 462 -11.47 15.59 -0.75
N ILE A 463 -10.66 15.63 -1.81
CA ILE A 463 -9.21 15.69 -1.71
C ILE A 463 -8.80 17.14 -2.03
N LYS A 464 -8.25 17.86 -1.05
CA LYS A 464 -7.78 19.24 -1.22
C LYS A 464 -6.25 19.28 -1.18
N LEU A 465 -5.63 20.00 -2.11
CA LEU A 465 -4.17 20.17 -2.15
C LEU A 465 -3.68 20.74 -0.82
N TRP A 466 -2.62 20.16 -0.27
CA TRP A 466 -1.96 20.70 0.91
C TRP A 466 -1.10 21.90 0.50
N GLU A 467 -1.66 23.10 0.62
CA GLU A 467 -0.93 24.35 0.44
C GLU A 467 -0.10 24.62 1.70
N SER A 468 1.18 24.26 1.68
CA SER A 468 2.15 24.79 2.64
C SER A 468 2.42 26.26 2.30
N MET A 469 2.40 27.14 3.31
CA MET A 469 2.97 28.48 3.19
C MET A 469 4.42 28.37 2.69
N ASN A 470 4.69 28.95 1.52
CA ASN A 470 6.05 29.21 1.03
C ASN A 470 6.65 30.34 1.88
N GLU A 471 7.15 30.03 3.07
CA GLU A 471 7.95 30.95 3.88
C GLU A 471 9.40 30.46 3.98
N HIS A 472 10.20 30.97 3.03
CA HIS A 472 11.54 31.54 3.19
C HIS A 472 12.80 30.84 2.63
N ALA A 473 13.56 31.73 1.97
CA ALA A 473 15.01 31.83 1.81
C ALA A 473 15.71 30.94 0.76
N PHE A 474 15.89 31.54 -0.41
CA PHE A 474 16.82 31.11 -1.46
C PHE A 474 18.28 31.11 -0.98
N LEU A 475 18.95 29.96 -1.15
CA LEU A 475 20.35 29.88 -1.55
C LEU A 475 20.38 29.02 -2.82
N PRO A 476 21.09 29.40 -3.91
CA PRO A 476 21.06 28.62 -5.13
C PRO A 476 21.96 27.40 -5.00
N THR A 477 21.36 26.21 -4.83
CA THR A 477 21.97 24.94 -5.23
C THR A 477 21.90 24.83 -6.77
N PRO A 478 22.92 24.25 -7.44
CA PRO A 478 22.86 24.04 -8.89
C PRO A 478 21.67 23.11 -9.23
N PRO A 479 20.92 23.39 -10.32
CA PRO A 479 19.73 22.61 -10.66
C PRO A 479 20.09 21.17 -11.04
N LEU A 480 19.33 20.20 -10.50
CA LEU A 480 19.37 18.79 -10.89
C LEU A 480 18.78 18.63 -12.31
N PRO A 481 19.00 17.50 -13.01
CA PRO A 481 18.45 17.26 -14.35
C PRO A 481 16.92 17.46 -14.48
N SER A 482 16.17 17.24 -13.39
CA SER A 482 14.73 17.49 -13.27
C SER A 482 14.34 18.97 -13.22
N ASP A 483 15.27 19.87 -12.89
CA ASP A 483 15.05 21.32 -12.78
C ASP A 483 15.60 22.08 -14.00
N ILE A 484 16.13 21.35 -14.98
CA ILE A 484 16.67 21.93 -16.23
C ILE A 484 15.54 22.48 -17.10
N LEU A 485 14.33 21.89 -17.02
CA LEU A 485 13.21 22.21 -17.89
C LEU A 485 11.91 22.30 -17.08
N THR A 486 11.35 23.50 -16.98
CA THR A 486 9.96 23.69 -16.57
C THR A 486 9.15 23.99 -17.81
N TYR A 487 7.99 23.36 -17.98
CA TYR A 487 7.10 23.65 -19.11
C TYR A 487 5.66 23.78 -18.65
N THR A 488 4.89 24.60 -19.36
CA THR A 488 3.46 24.82 -19.13
C THR A 488 2.76 24.84 -20.46
N GLU A 489 1.66 24.12 -20.60
CA GLU A 489 0.89 24.13 -21.85
C GLU A 489 0.28 25.51 -22.07
N LEU A 490 0.23 25.93 -23.33
CA LEU A 490 -0.44 27.14 -23.78
C LEU A 490 -1.73 26.76 -24.51
N VAL A 491 -2.84 27.28 -24.02
CA VAL A 491 -4.19 27.01 -24.54
C VAL A 491 -4.85 28.33 -24.91
N LEU A 492 -5.76 28.31 -25.88
CA LEU A 492 -6.59 29.47 -26.18
C LEU A 492 -7.79 29.49 -25.22
N ASP A 493 -8.02 30.60 -24.53
CA ASP A 493 -9.25 30.82 -23.77
C ASP A 493 -10.46 31.08 -24.69
N ASP A 494 -11.65 31.21 -24.11
CA ASP A 494 -12.91 31.48 -24.83
C ASP A 494 -12.89 32.80 -25.63
N GLN A 495 -11.91 33.67 -25.38
CA GLN A 495 -11.70 34.94 -26.08
C GLN A 495 -10.58 34.86 -27.12
N GLY A 496 -10.00 33.67 -27.33
CA GLY A 496 -8.90 33.43 -28.27
C GLY A 496 -7.55 33.95 -27.80
N GLN A 497 -7.35 34.19 -26.50
CA GLN A 497 -6.07 34.60 -25.92
C GLN A 497 -5.27 33.39 -25.43
N LEU A 498 -3.96 33.43 -25.63
CA LEU A 498 -3.02 32.42 -25.14
C LEU A 498 -2.89 32.52 -23.61
N VAL A 499 -3.30 31.48 -22.91
CA VAL A 499 -3.20 31.33 -21.46
C VAL A 499 -2.37 30.11 -21.09
N HIS A 500 -1.62 30.24 -20.01
CA HIS A 500 -0.91 29.14 -19.38
C HIS A 500 -1.90 28.22 -18.68
N MET A 501 -1.88 26.93 -18.99
CA MET A 501 -2.80 25.95 -18.42
C MET A 501 -2.07 24.64 -18.13
N ASN A 502 -2.23 24.12 -16.92
CA ASN A 502 -1.82 22.76 -16.58
C ASN A 502 -3.06 21.87 -16.68
N ARG A 503 -3.21 21.17 -17.81
CA ARG A 503 -4.29 20.21 -18.05
C ARG A 503 -3.71 18.84 -18.41
N LEU A 504 -4.54 17.81 -18.34
CA LEU A 504 -4.15 16.44 -18.70
C LEU A 504 -3.67 16.38 -20.16
N PRO A 505 -2.55 15.68 -20.45
CA PRO A 505 -2.08 15.45 -21.82
C PRO A 505 -3.19 14.82 -22.69
N GLY A 506 -3.37 15.33 -23.91
CA GLY A 506 -4.40 14.86 -24.84
C GLY A 506 -5.78 15.53 -24.70
N GLY A 507 -5.94 16.47 -23.77
CA GLY A 507 -7.15 17.31 -23.67
C GLY A 507 -7.26 18.42 -24.72
N ASN A 508 -6.46 18.35 -25.79
CA ASN A 508 -6.43 19.34 -26.86
C ASN A 508 -7.52 19.04 -27.91
N GLU A 509 -8.47 19.96 -28.08
CA GLU A 509 -9.45 19.90 -29.17
C GLU A 509 -8.82 20.24 -30.53
N ALA A 510 -7.74 21.03 -30.52
CA ALA A 510 -6.95 21.31 -31.71
C ALA A 510 -5.88 20.23 -31.92
N SER A 511 -5.57 19.91 -33.19
CA SER A 511 -4.52 18.93 -33.54
C SER A 511 -3.09 19.36 -33.19
N CYS A 512 -2.92 20.55 -32.61
CA CYS A 512 -1.63 21.14 -32.24
C CYS A 512 -1.65 21.55 -30.76
N THR A 513 -0.55 21.26 -30.06
CA THR A 513 -0.30 21.67 -28.67
C THR A 513 0.92 22.57 -28.61
N PHE A 514 0.85 23.64 -27.82
CA PHE A 514 1.96 24.57 -27.60
C PHE A 514 2.38 24.52 -26.13
N PHE A 515 3.67 24.66 -25.87
CA PHE A 515 4.21 24.69 -24.51
C PHE A 515 5.13 25.89 -24.36
N ASN A 516 5.00 26.63 -23.27
CA ASN A 516 6.02 27.56 -22.81
C ASN A 516 7.01 26.77 -21.96
N ALA A 517 8.26 26.68 -22.41
CA ALA A 517 9.31 25.91 -21.76
C ALA A 517 10.43 26.85 -21.32
N THR A 518 10.76 26.85 -20.02
CA THR A 518 11.86 27.63 -19.45
C THR A 518 13.00 26.69 -19.12
N PHE A 519 14.18 26.98 -19.65
CA PHE A 519 15.40 26.23 -19.37
C PHE A 519 16.28 26.98 -18.38
N SER A 520 16.59 26.36 -17.26
CA SER A 520 17.52 26.92 -16.26
C SER A 520 18.94 26.47 -16.58
N PHE A 521 19.63 27.18 -17.48
CA PHE A 521 21.06 27.00 -17.69
C PHE A 521 21.87 27.87 -16.72
N CYS A 522 22.80 27.28 -15.97
CA CYS A 522 23.86 28.03 -15.30
C CYS A 522 24.76 28.70 -16.36
N VAL A 523 24.55 30.01 -16.54
CA VAL A 523 25.41 31.05 -17.14
C VAL A 523 26.54 30.58 -18.09
N LEU A 524 26.37 30.86 -19.38
CA LEU A 524 27.21 31.76 -20.19
C LEU A 524 26.36 32.32 -21.35
N PRO A 525 26.52 33.60 -21.75
CA PRO A 525 25.42 34.40 -22.29
C PRO A 525 25.27 34.34 -23.82
N TYR A 526 24.04 34.62 -24.25
CA TYR A 526 23.56 34.91 -25.62
C TYR A 526 23.25 33.72 -26.54
N ILE A 527 22.00 33.24 -26.47
CA ILE A 527 21.25 32.85 -27.68
C ILE A 527 19.87 33.50 -27.58
N VAL A 528 19.65 34.56 -28.37
CA VAL A 528 18.30 35.09 -28.63
C VAL A 528 17.84 34.43 -29.93
N PHE A 529 16.83 33.55 -29.87
CA PHE A 529 16.17 33.07 -31.08
C PHE A 529 15.26 34.18 -31.62
N TRP A 530 15.69 34.84 -32.69
CA TRP A 530 14.83 35.69 -33.50
C TRP A 530 14.27 34.89 -34.67
N THR A 531 12.96 34.65 -34.70
CA THR A 531 12.27 34.40 -35.96
C THR A 531 11.92 35.73 -36.60
N ARG A 532 12.69 36.14 -37.62
CA ARG A 532 12.33 37.27 -38.47
C ARG A 532 11.20 36.82 -39.41
N PHE A 533 10.00 37.37 -39.22
CA PHE A 533 8.92 37.30 -40.20
C PHE A 533 9.25 38.30 -41.32
N ASP A 534 9.75 37.83 -42.45
CA ASP A 534 9.67 38.62 -43.68
C ASP A 534 8.27 38.46 -44.27
N ASN A 535 7.43 39.47 -44.01
CA ASN A 535 6.17 39.69 -44.69
C ASN A 535 6.46 40.11 -46.14
N SER A 536 6.68 39.15 -47.03
CA SER A 536 6.62 39.40 -48.47
C SER A 536 6.24 38.14 -49.25
N ASN A 537 4.97 37.78 -49.21
CA ASN A 537 4.17 37.49 -50.40
C ASN A 537 2.80 36.96 -50.00
N GLU A 538 1.78 37.75 -50.34
CA GLU A 538 0.40 37.32 -50.44
C GLU A 538 0.27 36.20 -51.48
N ASN A 539 -0.67 35.29 -51.22
CA ASN A 539 -1.19 34.24 -52.10
C ASN A 539 -0.38 32.93 -52.21
N LEU A 540 -0.75 31.95 -51.38
CA LEU A 540 -0.92 30.53 -51.75
C LEU A 540 -1.71 29.78 -50.64
N PRO A 541 -2.62 28.84 -50.97
CA PRO A 541 -3.50 28.21 -49.99
C PRO A 541 -2.80 27.16 -49.13
N ALA A 542 -3.24 27.06 -47.88
CA ALA A 542 -2.78 26.11 -46.89
C ALA A 542 -3.13 24.67 -47.26
N ARG A 543 -2.17 23.93 -47.83
CA ARG A 543 -2.04 22.47 -47.72
C ARG A 543 -0.67 22.05 -48.26
N HIS A 544 0.09 21.35 -47.42
CA HIS A 544 1.44 20.84 -47.64
C HIS A 544 2.59 21.88 -47.64
N LYS A 545 3.16 22.10 -46.44
CA LYS A 545 4.61 22.36 -46.31
C LYS A 545 5.18 21.33 -45.32
N ILE A 546 5.87 20.35 -45.87
CA ILE A 546 6.76 19.44 -45.14
C ILE A 546 8.02 20.25 -44.83
N TYR A 547 8.39 20.40 -43.56
CA TYR A 547 9.66 21.03 -43.17
C TYR A 547 10.67 19.96 -42.79
N SER A 548 11.79 19.92 -43.52
CA SER A 548 12.95 19.09 -43.23
C SER A 548 13.82 19.76 -42.17
N PHE A 549 14.18 19.02 -41.11
CA PHE A 549 15.24 19.44 -40.19
C PHE A 549 16.61 19.14 -40.80
N GLY A 550 17.36 20.19 -41.15
CA GLY A 550 18.77 20.08 -41.52
C GLY A 550 19.65 20.37 -40.31
N LEU A 551 20.38 19.36 -39.82
CA LEU A 551 21.52 19.57 -38.92
C LEU A 551 22.70 20.12 -39.75
N SER A 552 23.02 21.39 -39.62
CA SER A 552 24.29 21.94 -40.12
C SER A 552 25.32 22.02 -39.01
N GLN A 553 26.45 21.36 -39.27
CA GLN A 553 27.65 21.19 -38.45
C GLN A 553 28.16 22.46 -37.74
N MET A 554 28.58 22.29 -36.49
CA MET A 554 29.61 23.13 -35.86
C MET A 554 30.93 22.99 -36.62
N LYS A 555 31.39 24.07 -37.24
CA LYS A 555 32.81 24.27 -37.57
C LYS A 555 33.35 25.37 -36.65
N SER A 556 34.42 25.00 -35.93
CA SER A 556 35.52 25.81 -35.41
C SER A 556 35.22 27.20 -34.84
N LEU A 557 35.69 27.44 -33.61
CA LEU A 557 36.83 28.32 -33.38
C LEU A 557 37.35 28.16 -31.95
N SER A 558 38.64 27.80 -31.90
CA SER A 558 39.68 28.02 -30.86
C SER A 558 39.30 28.17 -29.40
#